data_AF-A0A4Q2KZN9-F1
#
_entry.id   AF-A0A4Q2KZN9-F1
#
_cell.length_a   1.000
_cell.length_b   1.000
_cell.length_c   1.000
_cell.angle_alpha   90.00
_cell.angle_beta   90.00
_cell.angle_gamma   90.00
#
_symmetry.space_group_name_H-M   'P 1'
#
loop_
_entity.id
_entity.type
_entity.pdbx_description
1 polymer ?
#
loop_
_entity_poly.entity_id
_entity_poly.type
_entity_poly.pdbx_seq_one_letter_code
_entity_poly.pdbx_strand_id
1 'polypeptide(L)'
;MALTFIEYLREKIHPDNCVSIKNNRIILKEEHSDSKLKEIIVNFDSKKYDTFLMILDENNLSIQQKRKMFPYFKEDICSSVDYVLFVNEKNTEDYFIFHIELKSQKPENREILKKHITSQKIIKFILTALYLKNLKEYRNIGQKIEFPKQFYESTIVLYKSNLSGTKQEIKEKQYKMEPYKGCISEKWSYYTKGLAVASGQSRVNLKEFLVYFKKNILQSKNEICYELYLNT
;
A
#
# COMPACT_ATOMS: atom_id res chain seq x y z
N MET A 1 23.61 -8.07 12.64
CA MET A 1 22.20 -7.93 13.05
C MET A 1 21.34 -8.25 11.83
N ALA A 2 20.28 -9.02 11.97
CA ALA A 2 19.35 -9.25 10.85
C ALA A 2 18.57 -7.96 10.60
N LEU A 3 18.49 -7.52 9.35
CA LEU A 3 17.66 -6.38 8.96
C LEU A 3 16.20 -6.82 8.91
N THR A 4 15.30 -6.02 9.46
CA THR A 4 13.87 -6.22 9.28
C THR A 4 13.48 -5.93 7.83
N PHE A 5 12.40 -6.56 7.36
CA PHE A 5 11.91 -6.29 6.01
C PHE A 5 11.51 -4.82 5.78
N ILE A 6 10.97 -4.13 6.79
CA ILE A 6 10.71 -2.68 6.72
C ILE A 6 11.99 -1.85 6.57
N GLU A 7 13.05 -2.19 7.30
CA GLU A 7 14.36 -1.53 7.14
C GLU A 7 14.92 -1.79 5.74
N TYR A 8 14.82 -3.02 5.25
CA TYR A 8 15.27 -3.38 3.91
C TYR A 8 14.53 -2.61 2.81
N LEU A 9 13.20 -2.49 2.92
CA LEU A 9 12.41 -1.67 1.99
C LEU A 9 12.91 -0.22 2.00
N ARG A 10 13.14 0.35 3.19
CA ARG A 10 13.63 1.72 3.35
C ARG A 10 15.01 1.94 2.73
N GLU A 11 15.90 0.95 2.80
CA GLU A 11 17.23 1.03 2.20
C GLU A 11 17.23 0.87 0.68
N LYS A 12 16.38 -0.01 0.14
CA LYS A 12 16.42 -0.38 -1.28
C LYS A 12 15.47 0.43 -2.15
N ILE A 13 14.35 0.90 -1.61
CA ILE A 13 13.46 1.80 -2.33
C ILE A 13 14.07 3.20 -2.27
N HIS A 14 14.10 3.87 -3.43
CA HIS A 14 14.75 5.17 -3.57
C HIS A 14 14.18 6.18 -2.56
N PRO A 15 15.00 6.97 -1.84
CA PRO A 15 14.54 7.90 -0.81
C PRO A 15 13.44 8.85 -1.28
N ASP A 16 13.55 9.31 -2.53
CA ASP A 16 12.55 10.17 -3.17
C ASP A 16 11.15 9.55 -3.31
N ASN A 17 11.05 8.22 -3.32
CA ASN A 17 9.77 7.51 -3.40
C ASN A 17 9.22 7.23 -1.99
N CYS A 18 10.03 7.51 -0.96
CA CYS A 18 9.73 7.23 0.43
C CYS A 18 9.26 8.52 1.12
N VAL A 19 8.16 8.43 1.86
CA VAL A 19 7.71 9.57 2.67
C VAL A 19 8.33 9.48 4.05
N SER A 20 8.93 10.58 4.51
CA SER A 20 9.47 10.64 5.87
C SER A 20 8.33 10.56 6.90
N ILE A 21 8.39 9.57 7.78
CA ILE A 21 7.44 9.40 8.89
C ILE A 21 8.04 10.08 10.13
N LYS A 22 7.32 11.01 10.75
CA LYS A 22 7.82 11.81 11.89
C LYS A 22 6.88 11.73 13.08
N ASN A 23 7.43 11.58 14.29
CA ASN A 23 6.68 11.65 15.55
C ASN A 23 5.44 10.73 15.60
N ASN A 24 5.56 9.51 15.06
CA ASN A 24 4.47 8.53 14.95
C ASN A 24 3.27 9.03 14.13
N ARG A 25 3.53 9.89 13.15
CA ARG A 25 2.56 10.44 12.21
C ARG A 25 3.02 10.19 10.79
N ILE A 26 2.10 9.66 9.99
CA ILE A 26 2.21 9.59 8.55
C ILE A 26 1.34 10.72 7.98
N ILE A 27 1.92 11.52 7.10
CA ILE A 27 1.22 12.63 6.47
C ILE A 27 1.02 12.26 5.00
N LEU A 28 -0.23 12.10 4.60
CA LEU A 28 -0.63 11.88 3.21
C LEU A 28 -1.12 13.22 2.67
N LYS A 29 -0.59 13.65 1.52
CA LYS A 29 -0.93 14.93 0.91
C LYS A 29 -1.45 14.74 -0.51
N GLU A 30 -2.29 15.66 -0.93
CA GLU A 30 -2.71 15.82 -2.33
C GLU A 30 -2.25 17.21 -2.77
N GLU A 31 -1.30 17.29 -3.69
CA GLU A 31 -0.65 18.57 -4.05
C GLU A 31 -1.41 19.37 -5.12
N HIS A 32 -2.48 18.82 -5.69
CA HIS A 32 -3.29 19.54 -6.67
C HIS A 32 -4.02 20.74 -6.01
N SER A 33 -3.97 21.90 -6.66
CA SER A 33 -4.51 23.17 -6.14
C SER A 33 -6.00 23.11 -5.81
N ASP A 34 -6.73 22.28 -6.55
CA ASP A 34 -8.19 22.13 -6.44
C ASP A 34 -8.62 21.05 -5.44
N SER A 35 -7.65 20.34 -4.85
CA SER A 35 -7.92 19.24 -3.92
C SER A 35 -8.50 19.77 -2.61
N LYS A 36 -9.69 19.27 -2.26
CA LYS A 36 -10.40 19.66 -1.04
C LYS A 36 -9.93 18.87 0.18
N LEU A 37 -9.30 17.71 -0.03
CA LEU A 37 -8.69 16.87 1.00
C LEU A 37 -7.16 17.03 0.92
N LYS A 38 -6.64 18.14 1.45
CA LYS A 38 -5.23 18.51 1.26
C LYS A 38 -4.26 17.64 2.05
N GLU A 39 -4.65 17.27 3.27
CA GLU A 39 -3.78 16.54 4.16
C GLU A 39 -4.55 15.58 5.07
N ILE A 40 -4.05 14.36 5.18
CA ILE A 40 -4.53 13.35 6.12
C ILE A 40 -3.38 12.90 7.00
N ILE A 41 -3.61 12.96 8.30
CA ILE A 41 -2.67 12.51 9.31
C ILE A 41 -3.12 11.14 9.81
N VAL A 42 -2.33 10.11 9.53
CA VAL A 42 -2.48 8.79 10.11
C VAL A 42 -1.59 8.70 11.35
N ASN A 43 -2.21 8.57 12.52
CA ASN A 43 -1.48 8.38 13.77
C ASN A 43 -1.27 6.89 14.03
N PHE A 44 -0.10 6.53 14.56
CA PHE A 44 0.21 5.16 14.99
C PHE A 44 1.04 5.15 16.27
N ASP A 45 1.23 3.97 16.85
CA ASP A 45 2.11 3.74 18.00
C ASP A 45 3.39 3.03 17.52
N SER A 46 4.53 3.73 17.52
CA SER A 46 5.80 3.16 17.06
C SER A 46 6.37 2.09 17.98
N LYS A 47 5.86 1.94 19.21
CA LYS A 47 6.18 0.80 20.07
C LYS A 47 5.49 -0.48 19.60
N LYS A 48 4.42 -0.36 18.82
CA LYS A 48 3.62 -1.48 18.32
C LYS A 48 3.76 -1.73 16.83
N TYR A 49 4.05 -0.71 16.05
CA TYR A 49 4.06 -0.80 14.60
C TYR A 49 5.35 -0.25 14.00
N ASP A 50 5.96 -1.01 13.10
CA ASP A 50 6.94 -0.47 12.15
C ASP A 50 6.22 -0.16 10.84
N THR A 51 6.56 0.97 10.24
CA THR A 51 5.86 1.47 9.05
C THR A 51 6.84 1.93 7.99
N PHE A 52 6.42 1.77 6.72
CA PHE A 52 7.11 2.28 5.55
C PHE A 52 6.08 2.76 4.53
N LEU A 53 6.18 4.02 4.11
CA LEU A 53 5.25 4.64 3.17
C LEU A 53 5.97 4.95 1.86
N MET A 54 5.41 4.44 0.77
CA MET A 54 5.86 4.67 -0.59
C MET A 54 4.81 5.49 -1.37
N ILE A 55 5.26 6.40 -2.22
CA ILE A 55 4.42 7.07 -3.23
C ILE A 55 4.43 6.20 -4.49
N LEU A 56 3.26 5.93 -5.06
CA LEU A 56 3.13 5.14 -6.29
C LEU A 56 2.58 5.94 -7.47
N ASP A 57 1.70 6.91 -7.22
CA ASP A 57 1.20 7.79 -8.27
C ASP A 57 2.32 8.69 -8.79
N GLU A 58 2.58 8.57 -10.09
CA GLU A 58 3.56 9.39 -10.77
C GLU A 58 3.22 10.87 -10.73
N ASN A 59 1.94 11.26 -10.68
CA ASN A 59 1.56 12.68 -10.59
C ASN A 59 2.07 13.34 -9.30
N ASN A 60 2.31 12.53 -8.27
CA ASN A 60 2.90 12.96 -7.00
C ASN A 60 4.44 12.87 -7.00
N LEU A 61 5.07 12.61 -8.15
CA LEU A 61 6.52 12.51 -8.33
C LEU A 61 7.03 13.51 -9.37
N SER A 62 8.15 14.14 -9.07
CA SER A 62 8.90 14.99 -10.02
C SER A 62 9.42 14.19 -11.22
N ILE A 63 9.72 14.89 -12.32
CA ILE A 63 10.21 14.28 -13.58
C ILE A 63 11.47 13.41 -13.36
N GLN A 64 12.36 13.83 -12.47
CA GLN A 64 13.58 13.08 -12.15
C GLN A 64 13.27 11.80 -11.37
N GLN A 65 12.27 11.83 -10.48
CA GLN A 65 11.82 10.69 -9.70
C GLN A 65 11.11 9.66 -10.59
N LYS A 66 10.22 10.12 -11.50
CA LYS A 66 9.55 9.27 -12.51
C LYS A 66 10.53 8.43 -13.32
N ARG A 67 11.59 9.05 -13.85
CA ARG A 67 12.60 8.37 -14.70
C ARG A 67 13.40 7.29 -13.96
N LYS A 68 13.59 7.43 -12.65
CA LYS A 68 14.33 6.47 -11.81
C LYS A 68 13.46 5.32 -11.33
N MET A 69 12.19 5.59 -11.08
CA MET A 69 11.25 4.62 -10.50
C MET A 69 10.80 3.55 -11.51
N PHE A 70 10.74 3.89 -12.80
CA PHE A 70 10.01 3.09 -13.78
C PHE A 70 10.75 2.70 -15.08
N PRO A 71 12.08 2.49 -15.12
CA PRO A 71 12.71 2.02 -16.37
C PRO A 71 12.15 0.66 -16.85
N TYR A 72 11.48 -0.10 -15.98
CA TYR A 72 10.90 -1.42 -16.27
C TYR A 72 9.39 -1.42 -16.59
N PHE A 73 8.69 -0.31 -16.33
CA PHE A 73 7.24 -0.23 -16.49
C PHE A 73 6.95 0.76 -17.61
N LYS A 74 6.83 0.26 -18.85
CA LYS A 74 6.44 1.11 -19.98
C LYS A 74 4.92 1.33 -19.94
N GLU A 75 4.54 2.61 -19.99
CA GLU A 75 3.27 3.16 -20.52
C GLU A 75 1.97 3.02 -19.71
N ASP A 76 1.80 2.10 -18.74
CA ASP A 76 0.49 1.91 -18.06
C ASP A 76 0.36 2.41 -16.60
N ILE A 77 1.34 3.16 -16.09
CA ILE A 77 1.42 3.50 -14.65
C ILE A 77 0.51 4.67 -14.23
N CYS A 78 -0.08 5.37 -15.19
CA CYS A 78 -0.98 6.51 -14.97
C CYS A 78 -2.28 6.15 -14.24
N SER A 79 -2.44 4.89 -13.80
CA SER A 79 -3.60 4.39 -13.08
C SER A 79 -3.25 3.76 -11.74
N SER A 80 -2.18 4.14 -11.06
CA SER A 80 -1.87 3.62 -9.72
C SER A 80 -2.59 4.38 -8.58
N VAL A 81 -2.48 3.86 -7.36
CA VAL A 81 -2.96 4.56 -6.14
C VAL A 81 -1.95 5.59 -5.67
N ASP A 82 -2.39 6.59 -4.92
CA ASP A 82 -1.50 7.67 -4.44
C ASP A 82 -0.33 7.13 -3.60
N TYR A 83 -0.64 6.30 -2.60
CA TYR A 83 0.34 5.81 -1.64
C TYR A 83 0.21 4.30 -1.40
N VAL A 84 1.32 3.67 -1.02
CA VAL A 84 1.34 2.31 -0.47
C VAL A 84 2.01 2.32 0.90
N LEU A 85 1.25 1.91 1.92
CA LEU A 85 1.71 1.83 3.30
C LEU A 85 1.94 0.37 3.71
N PHE A 86 3.18 0.04 4.01
CA PHE A 86 3.58 -1.21 4.63
C PHE A 86 3.58 -1.03 6.14
N VAL A 87 2.97 -1.99 6.85
CA VAL A 87 2.89 -2.01 8.32
C VAL A 87 3.28 -3.39 8.82
N ASN A 88 4.20 -3.43 9.76
CA ASN A 88 4.49 -4.62 10.56
C ASN A 88 3.95 -4.41 11.97
N GLU A 89 3.18 -5.35 12.50
CA GLU A 89 2.87 -5.35 13.93
C GLU A 89 3.96 -6.09 14.71
N LYS A 90 4.60 -5.37 15.63
CA LYS A 90 5.71 -5.90 16.42
C LYS A 90 5.26 -7.06 17.27
N ASN A 91 6.12 -8.08 17.35
CA ASN A 91 5.89 -9.32 18.10
C ASN A 91 4.72 -10.17 17.56
N THR A 92 4.29 -9.94 16.33
CA THR A 92 3.39 -10.82 15.59
C THR A 92 4.03 -11.19 14.24
N GLU A 93 3.40 -12.09 13.49
CA GLU A 93 3.77 -12.38 12.10
C GLU A 93 2.93 -11.56 11.09
N ASP A 94 2.16 -10.58 11.59
CA ASP A 94 1.17 -9.88 10.77
C ASP A 94 1.79 -8.69 10.04
N TYR A 95 1.82 -8.79 8.71
CA TYR A 95 2.21 -7.71 7.81
C TYR A 95 1.02 -7.20 7.00
N PHE A 96 0.88 -5.88 6.89
CA PHE A 96 -0.19 -5.23 6.12
C PHE A 96 0.39 -4.41 4.98
N ILE A 97 -0.30 -4.44 3.85
CA ILE A 97 -0.04 -3.58 2.69
C ILE A 97 -1.34 -2.84 2.38
N PHE A 98 -1.34 -1.54 2.62
CA PHE A 98 -2.47 -0.67 2.32
C PHE A 98 -2.19 0.17 1.09
N HIS A 99 -3.01 -0.04 0.06
CA HIS A 99 -3.08 0.80 -1.14
C HIS A 99 -3.99 1.98 -0.82
N ILE A 100 -3.43 3.16 -0.56
CA ILE A 100 -4.19 4.32 -0.09
C ILE A 100 -4.45 5.26 -1.24
N GLU A 101 -5.73 5.54 -1.48
CA GLU A 101 -6.22 6.53 -2.44
C GLU A 101 -6.92 7.67 -1.70
N LEU A 102 -6.56 8.90 -2.05
CA LEU A 102 -7.17 10.13 -1.59
C LEU A 102 -8.09 10.67 -2.68
N LYS A 103 -9.32 11.07 -2.32
CA LYS A 103 -10.26 11.65 -3.27
C LYS A 103 -10.96 12.89 -2.72
N SER A 104 -11.12 13.89 -3.57
CA SER A 104 -11.91 15.08 -3.26
C SER A 104 -13.42 14.83 -3.16
N GLN A 105 -13.91 13.71 -3.67
CA GLN A 105 -15.32 13.29 -3.61
C GLN A 105 -15.43 11.76 -3.56
N LYS A 106 -16.62 11.25 -3.24
CA LYS A 106 -16.89 9.80 -3.25
C LYS A 106 -16.61 9.23 -4.66
N PRO A 107 -15.63 8.34 -4.82
CA PRO A 107 -15.25 7.86 -6.15
C PRO A 107 -16.20 6.79 -6.66
N GLU A 108 -16.19 6.59 -7.98
CA GLU A 108 -16.88 5.48 -8.61
C GLU A 108 -16.16 4.15 -8.32
N ASN A 109 -16.94 3.11 -8.01
CA ASN A 109 -16.40 1.80 -7.65
C ASN A 109 -15.51 1.16 -8.74
N ARG A 110 -15.71 1.51 -10.02
CA ARG A 110 -14.93 0.94 -11.15
C ARG A 110 -13.53 1.55 -11.27
N GLU A 111 -13.39 2.83 -11.00
CA GLU A 111 -12.11 3.55 -11.05
C GLU A 111 -11.15 3.03 -9.98
N ILE A 112 -11.65 2.88 -8.75
CA ILE A 112 -10.90 2.36 -7.60
C ILE A 112 -10.34 0.96 -7.86
N LEU A 113 -11.12 0.08 -8.52
CA LEU A 113 -10.61 -1.25 -8.82
C LEU A 113 -9.43 -1.20 -9.78
N LYS A 114 -9.56 -0.47 -10.89
CA LYS A 114 -8.47 -0.41 -11.88
C LYS A 114 -7.17 0.04 -11.19
N LYS A 115 -7.29 1.05 -10.32
CA LYS A 115 -6.16 1.53 -9.53
C LYS A 115 -5.58 0.50 -8.58
N HIS A 116 -6.43 -0.26 -7.92
CA HIS A 116 -6.00 -1.35 -7.07
C HIS A 116 -5.22 -2.41 -7.86
N ILE A 117 -5.78 -2.94 -8.96
CA ILE A 117 -5.16 -4.00 -9.77
C ILE A 117 -3.78 -3.57 -10.28
N THR A 118 -3.67 -2.35 -10.82
CA THR A 118 -2.40 -1.81 -11.30
C THR A 118 -1.40 -1.71 -10.15
N SER A 119 -1.83 -1.17 -9.01
CA SER A 119 -0.96 -1.04 -7.84
C SER A 119 -0.46 -2.38 -7.32
N GLN A 120 -1.32 -3.40 -7.25
CA GLN A 120 -0.93 -4.74 -6.83
C GLN A 120 0.16 -5.34 -7.72
N LYS A 121 0.01 -5.22 -9.06
CA LYS A 121 1.00 -5.72 -10.02
C LYS A 121 2.36 -5.07 -9.80
N ILE A 122 2.38 -3.76 -9.58
CA ILE A 122 3.62 -3.01 -9.31
C ILE A 122 4.25 -3.47 -8.00
N ILE A 123 3.47 -3.58 -6.91
CA ILE A 123 3.99 -4.02 -5.61
C ILE A 123 4.51 -5.45 -5.67
N LYS A 124 3.79 -6.38 -6.31
CA LYS A 124 4.26 -7.76 -6.51
C LYS A 124 5.60 -7.78 -7.25
N PHE A 125 5.75 -7.01 -8.33
CA PHE A 125 7.02 -6.90 -9.04
C PHE A 125 8.16 -6.38 -8.14
N ILE A 126 7.93 -5.30 -7.40
CA ILE A 126 8.93 -4.71 -6.50
C ILE A 126 9.38 -5.73 -5.45
N LEU A 127 8.42 -6.40 -4.79
CA LEU A 127 8.72 -7.39 -3.75
C LEU A 127 9.50 -8.58 -4.30
N THR A 128 9.13 -9.10 -5.48
CA THR A 128 9.85 -10.19 -6.15
C THR A 128 11.28 -9.77 -6.52
N ALA A 129 11.46 -8.59 -7.10
CA ALA A 129 12.79 -8.09 -7.46
C ALA A 129 13.68 -7.90 -6.23
N LEU A 130 13.13 -7.35 -5.15
CA LEU A 130 13.81 -7.16 -3.87
C LEU A 130 14.22 -8.48 -3.21
N TYR A 131 13.35 -9.50 -3.29
CA TYR A 131 13.63 -10.84 -2.80
C TYR A 131 14.75 -11.53 -3.59
N LEU A 132 14.65 -11.55 -4.93
CA LEU A 132 15.69 -12.13 -5.79
C LEU A 132 17.05 -11.43 -5.60
N LYS A 133 17.04 -10.11 -5.46
CA LYS A 133 18.25 -9.34 -5.16
C LYS A 133 18.84 -9.73 -3.80
N ASN A 134 17.99 -9.91 -2.78
CA ASN A 134 18.45 -10.36 -1.47
C ASN A 134 19.13 -11.74 -1.54
N LEU A 135 18.52 -12.69 -2.25
CA LEU A 135 19.10 -14.03 -2.45
C LEU A 135 20.47 -13.98 -3.11
N LYS A 136 20.72 -13.03 -4.02
CA LYS A 136 22.01 -12.88 -4.68
C LYS A 136 23.05 -12.17 -3.81
N GLU A 137 22.68 -11.05 -3.18
CA GLU A 137 23.62 -10.19 -2.45
C GLU A 137 24.05 -10.79 -1.11
N TYR A 138 23.11 -11.40 -0.37
CA TYR A 138 23.34 -11.75 1.03
C TYR A 138 23.73 -13.22 1.25
N ARG A 139 23.55 -14.08 0.24
CA ARG A 139 24.08 -15.46 0.25
C ARG A 139 25.60 -15.51 0.46
N ASN A 140 26.30 -14.43 0.11
CA ASN A 140 27.77 -14.34 0.20
C ASN A 140 28.27 -13.61 1.47
N ILE A 141 27.41 -12.96 2.25
CA ILE A 141 27.81 -12.05 3.35
C ILE A 141 27.35 -12.56 4.73
N GLY A 142 26.53 -13.63 4.78
CA GLY A 142 26.06 -14.23 6.04
C GLY A 142 25.04 -13.36 6.80
N GLN A 143 24.63 -12.22 6.26
CA GLN A 143 23.49 -11.45 6.74
C GLN A 143 22.19 -12.08 6.24
N LYS A 144 21.16 -12.12 7.09
CA LYS A 144 19.85 -12.68 6.75
C LYS A 144 18.80 -11.58 6.83
N ILE A 145 17.92 -11.52 5.84
CA ILE A 145 16.71 -10.71 5.86
C ILE A 145 15.54 -11.65 6.05
N GLU A 146 14.71 -11.35 7.03
CA GLU A 146 13.49 -12.13 7.27
C GLU A 146 12.35 -11.50 6.49
N PHE A 147 12.03 -12.12 5.34
CA PHE A 147 10.87 -11.73 4.56
C PHE A 147 9.58 -12.22 5.23
N PRO A 148 8.53 -11.40 5.24
CA PRO A 148 7.22 -11.82 5.75
C PRO A 148 6.70 -12.99 4.91
N LYS A 149 6.17 -14.01 5.60
CA LYS A 149 5.57 -15.17 4.93
C LYS A 149 4.17 -14.88 4.40
N GLN A 150 3.47 -13.93 5.02
CA GLN A 150 2.09 -13.60 4.71
C GLN A 150 1.86 -12.10 4.78
N PHE A 151 0.95 -11.62 3.93
CA PHE A 151 0.53 -10.21 3.89
C PHE A 151 -1.00 -10.12 3.92
N TYR A 152 -1.49 -9.11 4.63
CA TYR A 152 -2.87 -8.63 4.58
C TYR A 152 -2.92 -7.41 3.66
N GLU A 153 -3.55 -7.57 2.50
CA GLU A 153 -3.56 -6.53 1.46
C GLU A 153 -4.96 -5.95 1.29
N SER A 154 -5.07 -4.62 1.22
CA SER A 154 -6.34 -3.97 0.89
C SER A 154 -6.17 -2.56 0.33
N THR A 155 -7.16 -2.11 -0.44
CA THR A 155 -7.29 -0.69 -0.82
C THR A 155 -8.09 0.08 0.21
N ILE A 156 -7.52 1.18 0.68
CA ILE A 156 -8.15 2.17 1.55
C ILE A 156 -8.44 3.40 0.70
N VAL A 157 -9.72 3.74 0.58
CA VAL A 157 -10.16 4.97 -0.10
C VAL A 157 -10.62 5.97 0.95
N LEU A 158 -9.91 7.11 1.02
CA LEU A 158 -10.24 8.23 1.89
C LEU A 158 -10.79 9.36 1.04
N TYR A 159 -12.02 9.78 1.31
CA TYR A 159 -12.65 10.84 0.53
C TYR A 159 -13.36 11.87 1.39
N LYS A 160 -13.47 13.10 0.89
CA LYS A 160 -14.24 14.14 1.58
C LYS A 160 -15.73 13.78 1.60
N SER A 161 -16.32 13.79 2.80
CA SER A 161 -17.76 13.63 3.01
C SER A 161 -18.33 14.85 3.72
N ASN A 162 -19.43 15.39 3.20
CA ASN A 162 -20.16 16.50 3.82
C ASN A 162 -21.21 16.01 4.84
N LEU A 163 -21.38 14.68 5.00
CA LEU A 163 -22.41 14.09 5.85
C LEU A 163 -21.80 13.55 7.16
N SER A 164 -22.33 14.00 8.30
CA SER A 164 -22.09 13.38 9.60
C SER A 164 -22.68 11.97 9.60
N GLY A 165 -21.85 10.93 9.78
CA GLY A 165 -22.30 9.54 9.83
C GLY A 165 -22.08 8.73 8.55
N THR A 166 -20.99 8.99 7.81
CA THR A 166 -20.66 8.18 6.64
C THR A 166 -20.41 6.72 7.07
N LYS A 167 -21.22 5.78 6.58
CA LYS A 167 -21.04 4.35 6.88
C LYS A 167 -19.72 3.85 6.31
N GLN A 168 -18.92 3.24 7.19
CA GLN A 168 -17.65 2.63 6.89
C GLN A 168 -17.91 1.18 6.47
N GLU A 169 -17.68 0.86 5.21
CA GLU A 169 -18.04 -0.45 4.67
C GLU A 169 -16.91 -0.95 3.77
N ILE A 170 -16.50 -2.20 3.99
CA ILE A 170 -15.84 -3.00 2.96
C ILE A 170 -16.86 -3.24 1.88
N LYS A 171 -16.49 -2.84 0.67
CA LYS A 171 -17.23 -3.20 -0.52
C LYS A 171 -16.52 -4.37 -1.16
N GLU A 172 -17.20 -5.50 -1.13
CA GLU A 172 -16.82 -6.63 -1.96
C GLU A 172 -17.35 -6.40 -3.37
N LYS A 173 -16.52 -6.74 -4.36
CA LYS A 173 -16.97 -6.72 -5.75
C LYS A 173 -16.35 -7.88 -6.50
N GLN A 174 -17.22 -8.60 -7.20
CA GLN A 174 -16.84 -9.60 -8.17
C GLN A 174 -16.72 -8.94 -9.54
N TYR A 175 -15.63 -9.23 -10.23
CA TYR A 175 -15.43 -8.75 -11.58
C TYR A 175 -15.35 -9.95 -12.52
N LYS A 176 -16.19 -9.93 -13.56
CA LYS A 176 -16.02 -10.81 -14.72
C LYS A 176 -14.83 -10.27 -15.53
N MET A 177 -13.63 -10.72 -15.21
CA MET A 177 -12.45 -10.47 -16.03
C MET A 177 -12.35 -11.58 -17.07
N GLU A 178 -12.00 -11.23 -18.31
CA GLU A 178 -11.52 -12.19 -19.30
C GLU A 178 -10.40 -13.02 -18.67
N PRO A 179 -10.39 -14.35 -18.85
CA PRO A 179 -9.43 -15.24 -18.20
C PRO A 179 -8.01 -14.87 -18.62
N TYR A 180 -7.29 -14.17 -17.74
CA TYR A 180 -5.85 -14.06 -17.82
C TYR A 180 -5.26 -15.43 -17.46
N LYS A 181 -4.22 -15.89 -18.18
CA LYS A 181 -3.44 -17.06 -17.73
C LYS A 181 -2.74 -16.70 -16.42
N GLY A 182 -3.38 -17.03 -15.29
CA GLY A 182 -2.91 -16.78 -13.93
C GLY A 182 -4.07 -16.61 -12.94
N CYS A 183 -3.90 -17.08 -11.70
CA CYS A 183 -4.92 -16.96 -10.66
C CYS A 183 -4.98 -15.52 -10.13
N ILE A 184 -5.86 -14.70 -10.71
CA ILE A 184 -6.31 -13.48 -10.06
C ILE A 184 -7.67 -13.79 -9.44
N SER A 185 -7.77 -13.67 -8.11
CA SER A 185 -9.03 -13.86 -7.37
C SER A 185 -10.18 -13.10 -8.04
N GLU A 186 -11.30 -13.79 -8.28
CA GLU A 186 -12.51 -13.19 -8.86
C GLU A 186 -13.20 -12.21 -7.89
N LYS A 187 -12.86 -12.27 -6.59
CA LYS A 187 -13.40 -11.43 -5.52
C LYS A 187 -12.34 -10.46 -5.00
N TRP A 188 -12.75 -9.20 -4.89
CA TRP A 188 -11.94 -8.10 -4.37
C TRP A 188 -12.67 -7.34 -3.27
N SER A 189 -11.93 -6.93 -2.25
CA SER A 189 -12.44 -6.14 -1.13
C SER A 189 -11.67 -4.84 -1.01
N TYR A 190 -12.38 -3.71 -0.99
CA TYR A 190 -11.80 -2.40 -0.72
C TYR A 190 -12.58 -1.69 0.37
N TYR A 191 -11.87 -0.96 1.22
CA TYR A 191 -12.42 -0.19 2.31
C TYR A 191 -12.64 1.25 1.87
N THR A 192 -13.82 1.80 2.15
CA THR A 192 -14.13 3.20 1.87
C THR A 192 -14.47 3.94 3.16
N LYS A 193 -13.78 5.06 3.42
CA LYS A 193 -14.05 5.93 4.58
C LYS A 193 -14.26 7.36 4.11
N GLY A 194 -15.44 7.90 4.43
CA GLY A 194 -15.69 9.34 4.33
C GLY A 194 -15.02 10.06 5.49
N LEU A 195 -14.31 11.14 5.20
CA LEU A 195 -13.67 12.01 6.17
C LEU A 195 -14.36 13.37 6.20
N ALA A 196 -14.69 13.83 7.41
CA ALA A 196 -15.19 15.18 7.64
C ALA A 196 -13.99 16.14 7.67
N VAL A 197 -13.98 17.11 6.75
CA VAL A 197 -12.85 18.02 6.55
C VAL A 197 -13.25 19.43 6.98
N ALA A 198 -12.97 19.79 8.24
CA ALA A 198 -13.30 21.11 8.77
C ALA A 198 -12.26 22.19 8.37
N SER A 199 -10.99 21.82 8.15
CA SER A 199 -9.87 22.75 7.91
C SER A 199 -8.93 22.34 6.77
N GLY A 200 -9.36 21.47 5.85
CA GLY A 200 -8.49 20.86 4.85
C GLY A 200 -7.61 19.73 5.39
N GLN A 201 -7.56 19.56 6.71
CA GLN A 201 -6.89 18.46 7.42
C GLN A 201 -7.89 17.45 7.97
N SER A 202 -7.52 16.18 7.96
CA SER A 202 -8.27 15.08 8.59
C SER A 202 -7.35 14.13 9.33
N ARG A 203 -7.89 13.41 10.32
CA ARG A 203 -7.12 12.47 11.15
C ARG A 203 -7.76 11.09 11.13
N VAL A 204 -6.92 10.07 11.04
CA VAL A 204 -7.30 8.66 11.18
C VAL A 204 -6.30 7.95 12.09
N ASN A 205 -6.75 6.87 12.72
CA ASN A 205 -5.90 6.03 13.56
C ASN A 205 -5.59 4.71 12.84
N LEU A 206 -4.30 4.37 12.71
CA LEU A 206 -3.89 3.12 12.05
C LEU A 206 -4.49 1.88 12.73
N LYS A 207 -4.62 1.90 14.06
CA LYS A 207 -5.21 0.80 14.83
C LYS A 207 -6.65 0.49 14.38
N GLU A 208 -7.43 1.50 14.00
CA GLU A 208 -8.79 1.30 13.49
C GLU A 208 -8.77 0.48 12.20
N PHE A 209 -7.86 0.80 11.28
CA PHE A 209 -7.69 0.04 10.05
C PHE A 209 -7.32 -1.40 10.37
N LEU A 210 -6.26 -1.62 11.17
CA LEU A 210 -5.76 -2.96 11.48
C LEU A 210 -6.82 -3.86 12.13
N VAL A 211 -7.50 -3.37 13.18
CA VAL A 211 -8.55 -4.14 13.87
C VAL A 211 -9.70 -4.48 12.92
N TYR A 212 -10.12 -3.51 12.11
CA TYR A 212 -11.21 -3.71 11.17
C TYR A 212 -10.83 -4.70 10.06
N PHE A 213 -9.63 -4.61 9.51
CA PHE A 213 -9.17 -5.52 8.45
C PHE A 213 -8.95 -6.95 8.96
N LYS A 214 -8.33 -7.13 10.13
CA LYS A 214 -8.20 -8.46 10.76
C LYS A 214 -9.54 -9.15 10.97
N LYS A 215 -10.59 -8.38 11.30
CA LYS A 215 -11.93 -8.91 11.55
C LYS A 215 -12.70 -9.25 10.27
N ASN A 216 -12.51 -8.46 9.20
CA ASN A 216 -13.43 -8.46 8.05
C ASN A 216 -12.81 -8.94 6.73
N ILE A 217 -11.49 -9.07 6.62
CA ILE A 217 -10.86 -9.70 5.46
C ILE A 217 -10.48 -11.13 5.84
N LEU A 218 -11.16 -12.11 5.22
CA LEU A 218 -10.66 -13.48 5.18
C LEU A 218 -9.38 -13.49 4.34
N GLN A 219 -8.31 -14.07 4.89
CA GLN A 219 -6.98 -14.17 4.29
C GLN A 219 -7.03 -14.46 2.78
N SER A 220 -6.82 -13.45 1.93
CA SER A 220 -6.24 -13.69 0.61
C SER A 220 -4.74 -13.87 0.82
N LYS A 221 -4.32 -15.10 1.10
CA LYS A 221 -2.91 -15.51 1.11
C LYS A 221 -2.31 -15.22 -0.26
N ASN A 222 -1.70 -14.05 -0.44
CA ASN A 222 -0.74 -13.89 -1.52
C ASN A 222 0.54 -14.58 -1.02
N GLU A 223 0.72 -15.86 -1.36
CA GLU A 223 2.02 -16.53 -1.25
C GLU A 223 2.94 -15.90 -2.30
N ILE A 224 3.51 -14.73 -1.98
CA ILE A 224 4.34 -13.98 -2.94
C ILE A 224 5.61 -14.78 -3.30
N CYS A 225 6.03 -15.74 -2.46
CA CYS A 225 7.33 -16.40 -2.62
C CYS A 225 7.38 -17.91 -2.35
N TYR A 226 6.31 -18.56 -1.85
CA TYR A 226 6.39 -19.98 -1.44
C TYR A 226 6.45 -20.94 -2.64
N GLU A 227 5.68 -20.68 -3.70
CA GLU A 227 5.63 -21.57 -4.87
C GLU A 227 6.87 -21.52 -5.78
N LEU A 228 7.63 -20.43 -5.78
CA LEU A 228 8.89 -20.35 -6.52
C LEU A 228 9.99 -21.22 -5.89
N TYR A 229 9.93 -21.46 -4.58
CA TYR A 229 10.92 -22.23 -3.84
C TYR A 229 10.75 -23.75 -4.00
N LEU A 230 9.52 -24.24 -4.21
CA LEU A 230 9.26 -25.67 -4.41
C LEU A 230 9.56 -26.15 -5.83
N ASN A 231 9.76 -25.23 -6.78
CA ASN A 231 9.98 -25.53 -8.20
C ASN A 231 11.40 -25.14 -8.70
N THR A 232 12.34 -24.89 -7.78
CA THR A 232 13.79 -24.70 -8.05
C THR A 232 14.62 -25.56 -7.13
#